data_AF-A0A316WA94-F1
#
_entry.id   AF-A0A316WA94-F1
#
_cell.length_a   1.000
_cell.length_b   1.000
_cell.length_c   1.000
_cell.angle_alpha   90.00
_cell.angle_beta   90.00
_cell.angle_gamma   90.00
#
_symmetry.space_group_name_H-M   'P 1'
#
loop_
_entity.id
_entity.type
_entity.pdbx_description
1 polymer ?
#
loop_
_entity_poly.entity_id
_entity_poly.type
_entity_poly.pdbx_seq_one_letter_code
_entity_poly.pdbx_strand_id
1 'polypeptide(L)'
;MGQGFCELEFVRDEQGRAVDFRYIELNPAFERLVGLPAAEARGRTGREVVPDLDLWWVETYDRIAATGLPARLEHTDTPMGRWFEVSVYPQANDRLLILYDDVTERKVAETALRDREERQAFLLALSDAVRSLTDPEAIQSAACRLVGERLDVDRCY
;
A
#
# COMPACT_ATOMS: atom_id res chain seq x y z
N MET A 1 8.82 -17.01 -4.17
CA MET A 1 8.99 -15.60 -3.74
C MET A 1 9.86 -14.90 -4.75
N GLY A 2 9.35 -13.86 -5.39
CA GLY A 2 10.09 -13.06 -6.36
C GLY A 2 9.29 -11.81 -6.66
N GLN A 3 9.97 -10.67 -6.78
CA GLN A 3 9.34 -9.40 -7.08
C GLN A 3 8.78 -9.42 -8.50
N GLY A 4 7.57 -8.89 -8.66
CA GLY A 4 7.01 -8.63 -9.98
C GLY A 4 7.87 -7.58 -10.67
N PHE A 5 8.20 -7.80 -11.92
CA PHE A 5 8.97 -6.87 -12.73
C PHE A 5 8.19 -6.56 -13.98
N CYS A 6 8.12 -5.27 -14.32
CA CYS A 6 7.77 -4.86 -15.67
C CYS A 6 8.60 -3.66 -16.13
N GLU A 7 8.88 -3.62 -17.43
CA GLU A 7 9.41 -2.45 -18.12
C GLU A 7 8.26 -1.83 -18.93
N LEU A 8 8.07 -0.53 -18.77
CA LEU A 8 7.09 0.26 -19.51
C LEU A 8 7.78 1.26 -20.43
N GLU A 9 7.16 1.55 -21.56
CA GLU A 9 7.54 2.63 -22.47
C GLU A 9 6.35 3.57 -22.64
N PHE A 10 6.55 4.88 -22.50
CA PHE A 10 5.43 5.80 -22.64
C PHE A 10 4.92 5.86 -24.08
N VAL A 11 3.60 6.02 -24.19
CA VAL A 11 2.95 6.44 -25.43
C VAL A 11 2.61 7.91 -25.27
N ARG A 12 3.24 8.76 -26.09
CA ARG A 12 3.04 10.21 -26.07
C ARG A 12 2.15 10.67 -27.23
N ASP A 13 1.38 11.73 -27.00
CA ASP A 13 0.64 12.42 -28.06
C ASP A 13 1.55 13.34 -28.90
N GLU A 14 1.01 13.99 -29.93
CA GLU A 14 1.73 14.95 -30.79
C GLU A 14 2.29 16.16 -30.01
N GLN A 15 1.80 16.40 -28.80
CA GLN A 15 2.21 17.50 -27.92
C GLN A 15 3.25 17.04 -26.89
N GLY A 16 3.68 15.77 -26.94
CA GLY A 16 4.67 15.19 -26.05
C GLY A 16 4.14 14.78 -24.68
N ARG A 17 2.83 14.76 -24.47
CA ARG A 17 2.23 14.34 -23.17
C ARG A 17 2.04 12.84 -23.15
N ALA A 18 2.36 12.20 -22.03
CA ALA A 18 2.07 10.78 -21.84
C ALA A 18 0.55 10.57 -21.80
N VAL A 19 0.04 9.80 -22.75
CA VAL A 19 -1.39 9.45 -22.84
C VAL A 19 -1.65 8.00 -22.47
N ASP A 20 -0.63 7.16 -22.52
CA ASP A 20 -0.65 5.76 -22.12
C ASP A 20 0.79 5.25 -21.90
N PHE A 21 0.95 3.97 -21.60
CA PHE A 21 2.22 3.27 -21.59
C PHE A 21 2.07 1.87 -22.21
N ARG A 22 3.16 1.32 -22.75
CA ARG A 22 3.22 -0.02 -23.33
C ARG A 22 4.09 -0.92 -22.48
N TYR A 23 3.64 -2.14 -22.22
CA TYR A 23 4.47 -3.14 -21.55
C TYR A 23 5.53 -3.71 -22.50
N ILE A 24 6.81 -3.56 -22.17
CA ILE A 24 7.94 -4.01 -22.99
C ILE A 24 8.42 -5.39 -22.57
N GLU A 25 8.60 -5.56 -21.26
CA GLU A 25 9.06 -6.80 -20.66
C GLU A 25 8.38 -7.00 -19.32
N LEU A 26 8.06 -8.26 -19.00
CA LEU A 26 7.38 -8.64 -17.77
C LEU A 26 7.94 -10.00 -17.33
N ASN A 27 8.10 -10.20 -16.02
CA ASN A 27 8.55 -11.49 -15.50
C ASN A 27 7.36 -12.38 -15.05
N PRO A 28 7.55 -13.70 -14.86
CA PRO A 28 6.49 -14.58 -14.35
C PRO A 28 5.98 -14.24 -12.95
N ALA A 29 6.72 -13.42 -12.18
CA ALA A 29 6.25 -12.97 -10.87
C ALA A 29 5.17 -11.88 -11.00
N PHE A 30 5.27 -11.00 -11.99
CA PHE A 30 4.24 -10.02 -12.30
C PHE A 30 2.89 -10.71 -12.56
N GLU A 31 2.89 -11.79 -13.34
CA GLU A 31 1.66 -12.54 -13.63
C GLU A 31 0.98 -13.05 -12.37
N ARG A 32 1.76 -13.55 -11.41
CA ARG A 32 1.24 -14.08 -10.14
C ARG A 32 0.76 -12.99 -9.19
N LEU A 33 1.40 -11.81 -9.21
CA LEU A 33 1.08 -10.72 -8.29
C LEU A 33 -0.07 -9.86 -8.81
N VAL A 34 -0.01 -9.49 -10.08
CA VAL A 34 -0.97 -8.58 -10.73
C VAL A 34 -2.13 -9.35 -11.37
N GLY A 35 -1.97 -10.67 -11.62
CA GLY A 35 -3.04 -11.52 -12.17
C GLY A 35 -3.22 -11.40 -13.68
N LEU A 36 -2.29 -10.74 -14.37
CA LEU A 36 -2.33 -10.53 -15.81
C LEU A 36 -1.28 -11.40 -16.51
N PRO A 37 -1.64 -12.21 -17.53
CA PRO A 37 -0.66 -12.97 -18.29
C PRO A 37 0.33 -12.03 -18.98
N ALA A 38 1.62 -12.20 -18.73
CA ALA A 38 2.70 -11.39 -19.28
C ALA A 38 2.73 -11.52 -20.81
N ALA A 39 2.45 -12.72 -21.33
CA ALA A 39 2.34 -12.94 -22.77
C ALA A 39 1.22 -12.14 -23.41
N GLU A 40 0.11 -11.90 -22.70
CA GLU A 40 -1.01 -11.09 -23.20
C GLU A 40 -0.77 -9.60 -23.00
N ALA A 41 -0.05 -9.19 -21.95
CA ALA A 41 0.23 -7.78 -21.69
C ALA A 41 1.38 -7.23 -22.54
N ARG A 42 2.38 -8.07 -22.86
CA ARG A 42 3.57 -7.65 -23.59
C ARG A 42 3.23 -7.08 -24.98
N GLY A 43 3.73 -5.88 -25.25
CA GLY A 43 3.53 -5.14 -26.50
C GLY A 43 2.21 -4.36 -26.56
N ARG A 44 1.29 -4.58 -25.62
CA ARG A 44 0.02 -3.84 -25.53
C ARG A 44 0.13 -2.65 -24.60
N THR A 45 -0.77 -1.71 -24.79
CA THR A 45 -0.89 -0.50 -23.97
C THR A 45 -1.61 -0.79 -22.64
N GLY A 46 -1.39 0.06 -21.65
CA GLY A 46 -2.02 -0.03 -20.34
C GLY A 46 -3.54 -0.13 -20.45
N ARG A 47 -4.15 0.71 -21.30
CA ARG A 47 -5.61 0.70 -21.53
C ARG A 47 -6.13 -0.51 -22.31
N GLU A 48 -5.32 -1.12 -23.17
CA GLU A 48 -5.71 -2.36 -23.84
C GLU A 48 -5.73 -3.56 -22.89
N VAL A 49 -4.85 -3.55 -21.88
CA VAL A 49 -4.74 -4.63 -20.89
C VAL A 49 -5.71 -4.41 -19.73
N VAL A 50 -5.87 -3.17 -19.28
CA VAL A 50 -6.75 -2.75 -18.21
C VAL A 50 -7.66 -1.64 -18.75
N PRO A 51 -8.88 -1.99 -19.24
CA PRO A 51 -9.79 -1.01 -19.85
C PRO A 51 -10.15 0.18 -18.94
N ASP A 52 -10.26 -0.08 -17.63
CA ASP A 52 -10.57 0.92 -16.62
C ASP A 52 -9.30 1.48 -15.94
N LEU A 53 -8.17 1.49 -16.66
CA LEU A 53 -6.90 2.02 -16.13
C LEU A 53 -7.08 3.49 -15.71
N ASP A 54 -6.87 3.76 -14.42
CA ASP A 54 -6.90 5.12 -13.90
C ASP A 54 -5.79 5.98 -14.55
N LEU A 55 -6.19 7.14 -15.09
CA LEU A 55 -5.28 8.14 -15.66
C LEU A 55 -4.22 8.60 -14.64
N TRP A 56 -4.55 8.54 -13.35
CA TRP A 56 -3.62 8.83 -12.27
C TRP A 56 -2.30 8.07 -12.39
N TRP A 57 -2.33 6.82 -12.89
CA TRP A 57 -1.11 6.02 -13.10
C TRP A 57 -0.23 6.60 -14.19
N VAL A 58 -0.83 6.95 -15.33
CA VAL A 58 -0.09 7.54 -16.47
C VAL A 58 0.55 8.86 -16.04
N GLU A 59 -0.22 9.74 -15.38
CA GLU A 59 0.27 11.04 -14.91
C GLU A 59 1.35 10.89 -13.83
N THR A 60 1.18 9.96 -12.88
CA THR A 60 2.15 9.72 -11.82
C THR A 60 3.46 9.19 -12.37
N TYR A 61 3.39 8.24 -13.31
CA TYR A 61 4.55 7.70 -13.99
C TYR A 61 5.26 8.76 -14.85
N ASP A 62 4.51 9.56 -15.62
CA ASP A 62 5.09 10.65 -16.42
C ASP A 62 5.81 11.67 -15.55
N ARG A 63 5.24 12.03 -14.39
CA ARG A 63 5.90 12.89 -13.41
C ARG A 63 7.21 12.28 -12.89
N ILE A 64 7.23 10.99 -12.58
CA ILE A 64 8.44 10.29 -12.11
C ILE A 64 9.51 10.24 -13.22
N ALA A 65 9.09 10.01 -14.46
CA ALA A 65 9.99 10.06 -15.62
C ALA A 65 10.58 11.46 -15.82
N ALA A 66 9.75 12.50 -15.70
CA ALA A 66 10.17 13.90 -15.84
C ALA A 66 11.13 14.36 -14.73
N THR A 67 10.98 13.86 -13.50
CA THR A 67 11.92 14.18 -12.41
C THR A 67 13.24 13.42 -12.55
N GLY A 68 13.25 12.28 -13.23
CA GLY A 68 14.42 11.40 -13.34
C GLY A 68 14.82 10.76 -12.00
N LEU A 69 14.00 10.89 -10.96
CA LEU A 69 14.26 10.35 -9.63
C LEU A 69 13.40 9.12 -9.39
N PRO A 70 13.96 8.01 -8.88
CA PRO A 70 13.18 6.86 -8.47
C PRO A 70 12.15 7.24 -7.40
N ALA A 71 10.97 6.63 -7.49
CA ALA A 71 9.90 6.83 -6.53
C ALA A 71 9.34 5.50 -6.07
N ARG A 72 8.79 5.49 -4.85
CA ARG A 72 8.13 4.33 -4.27
C ARG A 72 6.70 4.73 -3.91
N LEU A 73 5.76 3.93 -4.37
CA LEU A 73 4.34 4.13 -4.20
C LEU A 73 3.79 2.93 -3.43
N GLU A 74 2.97 3.18 -2.42
CA GLU A 74 2.18 2.11 -1.80
C GLU A 74 0.80 2.08 -2.46
N HIS A 75 0.34 0.88 -2.84
CA HIS A 75 -0.95 0.71 -3.47
C HIS A 75 -1.68 -0.52 -2.92
N THR A 76 -2.92 -0.33 -2.49
CA THR A 76 -3.76 -1.34 -1.83
C THR A 76 -4.90 -1.86 -2.68
N ASP A 77 -5.08 -1.32 -3.88
CA ASP A 77 -6.32 -1.45 -4.66
C ASP A 77 -6.39 -2.75 -5.48
N THR A 78 -6.02 -3.87 -4.86
CA THR A 78 -6.28 -5.19 -5.45
C THR A 78 -7.54 -5.80 -4.86
N PRO A 79 -8.39 -6.46 -5.66
CA PRO A 79 -9.59 -7.16 -5.18
C PRO A 79 -9.33 -8.19 -4.06
N MET A 80 -8.07 -8.54 -3.83
CA MET A 80 -7.61 -9.51 -2.84
C MET A 80 -7.15 -8.89 -1.51
N GLY A 81 -7.24 -7.56 -1.34
CA GLY A 81 -6.83 -6.88 -0.09
C GLY A 81 -5.33 -6.97 0.19
N ARG A 82 -4.50 -7.09 -0.85
CA ARG A 82 -3.04 -7.17 -0.71
C ARG A 82 -2.39 -5.80 -0.76
N TRP A 83 -1.30 -5.67 -0.03
CA TRP A 83 -0.47 -4.46 -0.02
C TRP A 83 0.68 -4.63 -0.98
N PHE A 84 0.73 -3.79 -2.00
CA PHE A 84 1.84 -3.75 -2.95
C PHE A 84 2.67 -2.49 -2.75
N GLU A 85 3.98 -2.69 -2.64
CA GLU A 85 4.95 -1.62 -2.77
C GLU A 85 5.42 -1.60 -4.23
N VAL A 86 5.17 -0.49 -4.92
CA VAL A 86 5.51 -0.28 -6.33
C VAL A 86 6.71 0.66 -6.38
N SER A 87 7.88 0.12 -6.73
CA SER A 87 9.10 0.92 -6.92
C SER A 87 9.29 1.22 -8.40
N VAL A 88 9.35 2.50 -8.75
CA VAL A 88 9.43 3.00 -10.12
C VAL A 88 10.80 3.65 -10.33
N TYR A 89 11.52 3.20 -11.35
CA TYR A 89 12.84 3.66 -11.70
C TYR A 89 12.83 4.23 -13.12
N PRO A 90 13.01 5.54 -13.31
CA PRO A 90 13.09 6.13 -14.64
C PRO A 90 14.34 5.65 -15.39
N GLN A 91 14.17 5.40 -16.68
CA GLN A 91 15.20 4.93 -17.60
C GLN A 91 15.34 5.89 -18.78
N ALA A 92 16.42 5.72 -19.56
CA ALA A 92 16.56 6.43 -20.83
C ALA A 92 15.48 6.01 -21.84
N ASN A 93 15.31 6.81 -22.91
CA ASN A 93 14.37 6.54 -24.01
C ASN A 93 12.90 6.45 -23.59
N ASP A 94 12.50 7.25 -22.60
CA ASP A 94 11.09 7.37 -22.21
C ASP A 94 10.51 6.06 -21.66
N ARG A 95 11.32 5.37 -20.85
CA ARG A 95 11.00 4.10 -20.24
C ARG A 95 11.03 4.15 -18.73
N LEU A 96 10.28 3.25 -18.11
CA LEU A 96 10.27 3.02 -16.67
C LEU A 96 10.49 1.54 -16.39
N LEU A 97 11.28 1.27 -15.36
CA LEU A 97 11.37 -0.05 -14.75
C LEU A 97 10.55 -0.03 -13.46
N ILE A 98 9.64 -0.99 -13.32
CA ILE A 98 8.73 -1.08 -12.18
C ILE A 98 8.92 -2.43 -11.49
N LEU A 99 9.07 -2.37 -10.17
CA LEU A 99 9.10 -3.53 -9.30
C LEU A 99 7.87 -3.53 -8.39
N TYR A 100 7.17 -4.66 -8.37
CA TYR A 100 6.06 -4.93 -7.47
C TYR A 100 6.52 -5.88 -6.37
N ASP A 101 6.47 -5.40 -5.13
CA ASP A 101 6.73 -6.22 -3.96
C ASP A 101 5.45 -6.43 -3.16
N ASP A 102 5.12 -7.69 -2.86
CA ASP A 102 3.98 -8.04 -2.02
C ASP A 102 4.41 -7.90 -0.56
N VAL A 103 4.02 -6.79 0.06
CA VAL A 103 4.37 -6.46 1.44
C VAL A 103 3.25 -6.81 2.41
N THR A 104 2.29 -7.65 2.00
CA THR A 104 1.12 -7.99 2.80
C THR A 104 1.51 -8.65 4.12
N GLU A 105 2.36 -9.68 4.10
CA GLU A 105 2.81 -10.35 5.34
C GLU A 105 3.52 -9.38 6.28
N ARG A 106 4.35 -8.48 5.73
CA ARG A 106 5.06 -7.46 6.50
C ARG A 106 4.09 -6.48 7.15
N LYS A 107 3.13 -5.92 6.40
CA LYS A 107 2.12 -4.98 6.92
C LYS A 107 1.21 -5.64 7.96
N VAL A 108 0.84 -6.91 7.77
CA VAL A 108 0.05 -7.67 8.76
C VAL A 108 0.85 -7.89 10.04
N ALA A 109 2.13 -8.25 9.94
CA ALA A 109 2.99 -8.43 11.10
C ALA A 109 3.24 -7.11 11.86
N GLU A 110 3.50 -6.02 11.13
CA GLU A 110 3.65 -4.66 11.70
C GLU A 110 2.37 -4.23 12.44
N THR A 111 1.20 -4.44 11.84
CA THR A 111 -0.10 -4.12 12.46
C THR A 111 -0.33 -4.96 13.72
N ALA A 112 -0.12 -6.28 13.64
CA ALA A 112 -0.29 -7.16 14.79
C ALA A 112 0.69 -6.85 15.94
N LEU A 113 1.91 -6.40 15.63
CA LEU A 113 2.87 -5.95 16.64
C LEU A 113 2.39 -4.68 17.32
N ARG A 114 1.98 -3.67 16.52
CA ARG A 114 1.45 -2.41 17.03
C ARG A 114 0.23 -2.62 17.93
N ASP A 115 -0.72 -3.46 17.52
CA ASP A 115 -1.91 -3.78 18.32
C ASP A 115 -1.55 -4.41 19.67
N ARG A 116 -0.52 -5.27 19.70
CA ARG A 116 -0.01 -5.88 20.93
C ARG A 116 0.64 -4.84 21.85
N GLU A 117 1.48 -3.97 21.31
CA GLU A 117 2.13 -2.90 22.07
C GLU A 117 1.10 -1.94 22.66
N GLU A 118 0.14 -1.48 21.85
CA GLU A 118 -0.94 -0.60 22.31
C GLU A 118 -1.82 -1.28 23.36
N ARG A 119 -2.12 -2.58 23.21
CA ARG A 119 -2.88 -3.35 24.21
C ARG A 119 -2.09 -3.52 25.51
N GLN A 120 -0.79 -3.80 25.44
CA GLN A 120 0.05 -3.96 26.61
C GLN A 120 0.20 -2.63 27.37
N ALA A 121 0.43 -1.52 26.66
CA ALA A 121 0.48 -0.18 27.25
C ALA A 121 -0.84 0.16 27.97
N PHE A 122 -1.97 -0.15 27.35
CA PHE A 122 -3.28 0.02 27.97
C PHE A 122 -3.45 -0.81 29.24
N LEU A 123 -3.09 -2.10 29.22
CA LEU A 123 -3.21 -2.97 30.39
C LEU A 123 -2.33 -2.51 31.55
N LEU A 124 -1.13 -1.99 31.26
CA LEU A 124 -0.24 -1.40 32.28
C LEU A 124 -0.87 -0.14 32.88
N ALA A 125 -1.35 0.79 32.04
CA ALA A 125 -2.01 2.01 32.49
C ALA A 125 -3.26 1.71 33.35
N LEU A 126 -4.07 0.74 32.94
CA LEU A 126 -5.21 0.27 33.70
C LEU A 126 -4.79 -0.35 35.05
N SER A 127 -3.76 -1.21 35.03
CA SER A 127 -3.27 -1.83 36.26
C SER A 127 -2.75 -0.80 37.25
N ASP A 128 -1.97 0.17 36.80
CA ASP A 128 -1.42 1.23 37.67
C ASP A 128 -2.53 2.15 38.20
N ALA A 129 -3.52 2.51 37.38
CA ALA A 129 -4.66 3.33 37.81
C ALA A 129 -5.53 2.65 38.87
N VAL A 130 -5.70 1.32 38.78
CA VAL A 130 -6.52 0.55 39.71
C VAL A 130 -5.73 0.12 40.97
N ARG A 131 -4.41 -0.05 40.88
CA ARG A 131 -3.56 -0.56 41.99
C ARG A 131 -3.67 0.27 43.27
N SER A 132 -3.84 1.59 43.16
CA SER A 132 -3.96 2.49 44.32
C SER A 132 -5.40 2.66 44.83
N LEU A 133 -6.39 2.05 44.15
CA LEU A 133 -7.79 2.14 44.50
C LEU A 133 -8.23 0.90 45.28
N THR A 134 -8.85 1.11 46.42
CA THR A 134 -9.43 0.03 47.25
C THR A 134 -10.96 0.07 47.28
N ASP A 135 -11.56 1.14 46.78
CA ASP A 135 -13.01 1.32 46.71
C ASP A 135 -13.57 0.78 45.38
N PRO A 136 -14.56 -0.14 45.40
CA PRO A 136 -15.13 -0.73 44.20
C PRO A 136 -15.71 0.28 43.20
N GLU A 137 -16.35 1.37 43.64
CA GLU A 137 -16.93 2.39 42.75
C GLU A 137 -15.82 3.19 42.06
N ALA A 138 -14.76 3.57 42.80
CA ALA A 138 -13.59 4.24 42.23
C ALA A 138 -12.88 3.37 41.19
N ILE A 139 -12.74 2.06 41.43
CA ILE A 139 -12.16 1.10 40.49
C ILE A 139 -12.99 1.04 39.20
N GLN A 140 -14.31 0.90 39.31
CA GLN A 140 -15.20 0.87 38.15
C GLN A 140 -15.10 2.15 37.34
N SER A 141 -15.15 3.32 38.00
CA SER A 141 -15.07 4.62 37.33
C SER A 141 -13.75 4.80 36.56
N ALA A 142 -12.62 4.43 37.17
CA ALA A 142 -11.30 4.51 36.54
C ALA A 142 -11.18 3.57 35.31
N ALA A 143 -11.73 2.35 35.41
CA ALA A 143 -11.72 1.39 34.33
C ALA A 143 -12.60 1.83 33.15
N CYS A 144 -13.85 2.28 33.41
CA CYS A 144 -14.76 2.77 32.36
C CYS A 144 -14.19 3.99 31.63
N ARG A 145 -13.53 4.91 32.34
CA ARG A 145 -12.88 6.07 31.72
C ARG A 145 -11.77 5.66 30.75
N LEU A 146 -10.85 4.79 31.17
CA LEU A 146 -9.72 4.36 30.34
C LEU A 146 -10.17 3.54 29.12
N VAL A 147 -11.20 2.69 29.28
CA VAL A 147 -11.80 1.95 28.15
C VAL A 147 -12.49 2.91 27.18
N GLY A 148 -13.22 3.91 27.70
CA GLY A 148 -13.86 4.95 26.90
C GLY A 148 -12.87 5.74 26.06
N GLU A 149 -11.76 6.18 26.67
CA GLU A 149 -10.66 6.88 25.99
C GLU A 149 -10.00 6.04 24.89
N ARG A 150 -9.82 4.73 25.10
CA ARG A 150 -9.20 3.84 24.11
C ARG A 150 -10.11 3.57 22.91
N LEU A 151 -11.41 3.39 23.15
CA LEU A 151 -12.38 3.04 22.12
C LEU A 151 -12.92 4.25 21.38
N ASP A 152 -12.51 5.46 21.76
CA ASP A 152 -13.01 6.73 21.24
C ASP A 152 -14.55 6.81 21.32
N VAL A 153 -15.10 6.39 22.46
CA VAL A 153 -16.56 6.38 22.70
C VAL A 153 -16.96 7.40 23.75
N ASP A 154 -17.99 8.17 23.45
CA ASP A 154 -18.53 9.23 24.33
C ASP A 154 -19.13 8.69 25.64
N ARG A 155 -19.48 7.40 25.70
CA ARG A 155 -20.08 6.75 26.88
C ARG A 155 -19.58 5.33 27.07
N CYS A 156 -19.06 5.06 28.27
CA CYS A 156 -18.70 3.72 28.77
C CYS A 156 -19.28 3.60 30.19
N TYR A 157 -20.09 2.57 30.45
CA TYR A 157 -20.81 2.34 31.70
C TYR A 157 -20.52 0.95 32.27
#